data_AF-A0A7S3ESP5-F1
#
_entry.id   AF-A0A7S3ESP5-F1
#
_cell.length_a   1.000
_cell.length_b   1.000
_cell.length_c   1.000
_cell.angle_alpha   90.00
_cell.angle_beta   90.00
_cell.angle_gamma   90.00
#
_symmetry.space_group_name_H-M   'P 1'
#
loop_
_entity.id
_entity.type
_entity.pdbx_description
1 polymer ?
#
loop_
_entity_poly.entity_id
_entity_poly.type
_entity_poly.pdbx_seq_one_letter_code
_entity_poly.pdbx_strand_id
1 'polypeptide(L)'
;MAESTIGYPHPNTLRMNVQIKSLYRVCADPVAPHGVLGQTFDCDGMPRHGRKDVYAILDDGRSAASRRSAGGTVTTRAQGEGALEGSATDYRVESPFATYFNFSRFDSTLARPRRALPKSLHSRKLTTGSLRKLTTCSCTSASTPSPPSLPPPPSLPPVTPRYLSMSFAQPPGGTTVSACTTHGNPVVSAIDGDAGTAWGCCFHDVGLSEANYLLDLQSVYYVNAVRLQAPLNSFDVFVSSEDNVGTYTSPEEASWQQVQSQPVDITNGGTNYLYILYIEQSVRHIRFRIPNLAMNYASCVQISEIELALS
;
A
#
# COMPACT_ATOMS: atom_id res chain seq x y z
N MET A 1 -9.89 -1.61 -19.77
CA MET A 1 -11.30 -1.19 -19.78
C MET A 1 -12.04 -2.04 -18.76
N ALA A 2 -12.97 -1.45 -18.01
CA ALA A 2 -13.84 -2.17 -17.10
C ALA A 2 -15.21 -2.34 -17.76
N GLU A 3 -15.72 -3.56 -17.85
CA GLU A 3 -17.05 -3.83 -18.39
C GLU A 3 -17.88 -4.57 -17.35
N SER A 4 -19.12 -4.15 -17.13
CA SER A 4 -19.99 -4.86 -16.21
C SER A 4 -20.75 -5.98 -16.91
N THR A 5 -20.66 -7.22 -16.44
CA THR A 5 -21.50 -8.33 -16.94
C THR A 5 -22.46 -8.83 -15.90
N ILE A 6 -23.65 -9.21 -16.38
CA ILE A 6 -24.70 -9.84 -15.60
C ILE A 6 -24.72 -11.33 -15.99
N GLY A 7 -23.78 -12.12 -15.45
CA GLY A 7 -23.58 -13.52 -15.84
C GLY A 7 -22.75 -14.31 -14.83
N TYR A 8 -22.83 -15.66 -14.93
CA TYR A 8 -22.23 -16.71 -14.08
C TYR A 8 -21.07 -16.30 -13.14
N PRO A 9 -21.02 -16.76 -11.86
CA PRO A 9 -21.84 -17.83 -11.25
C PRO A 9 -23.15 -17.37 -10.61
N HIS A 10 -23.45 -16.07 -10.64
CA HIS A 10 -24.66 -15.48 -10.08
C HIS A 10 -25.39 -14.64 -11.13
N PRO A 11 -26.36 -15.20 -11.87
CA PRO A 11 -27.19 -14.42 -12.78
C PRO A 11 -27.84 -13.26 -12.01
N ASN A 12 -27.98 -12.10 -12.66
CA ASN A 12 -28.53 -10.87 -12.08
C ASN A 12 -27.67 -10.18 -11.00
N THR A 13 -26.38 -10.52 -10.88
CA THR A 13 -25.43 -9.73 -10.07
C THR A 13 -24.43 -8.99 -10.95
N LEU A 14 -24.24 -7.70 -10.66
CA LEU A 14 -23.27 -6.85 -11.35
C LEU A 14 -21.85 -7.33 -11.03
N ARG A 15 -21.08 -7.71 -12.04
CA ARG A 15 -19.65 -8.04 -11.92
C ARG A 15 -18.82 -7.10 -12.76
N MET A 16 -17.69 -6.65 -12.23
CA MET A 16 -16.72 -5.85 -12.98
C MET A 16 -15.70 -6.77 -13.65
N ASN A 17 -15.72 -6.82 -14.98
CA ASN A 17 -14.63 -7.39 -15.77
C ASN A 17 -13.54 -6.34 -15.90
N VAL A 18 -12.34 -6.65 -15.43
CA VAL A 18 -11.20 -5.74 -15.53
C VAL A 18 -10.25 -6.27 -16.60
N GLN A 19 -9.96 -5.44 -17.60
CA GLN A 19 -8.88 -5.68 -18.53
C GLN A 19 -7.67 -4.79 -18.20
N ILE A 20 -6.53 -5.43 -17.95
CA ILE A 20 -5.25 -4.78 -17.71
C ILE A 20 -4.40 -4.91 -18.97
N LYS A 21 -3.79 -3.81 -19.38
CA LYS A 21 -2.87 -3.75 -20.52
C LYS A 21 -1.64 -2.96 -20.09
N SER A 22 -0.45 -3.49 -20.37
CA SER A 22 0.78 -2.73 -20.15
C SER A 22 0.88 -1.55 -21.13
N LEU A 23 1.41 -0.44 -20.63
CA LEU A 23 1.70 0.77 -21.42
C LEU A 23 3.08 0.71 -22.10
N TYR A 24 3.91 -0.29 -21.79
CA TYR A 24 5.26 -0.45 -22.34
C TYR A 24 5.57 -1.89 -22.76
N ARG A 25 6.73 -2.10 -23.39
CA ARG A 25 7.20 -3.42 -23.84
C ARG A 25 7.77 -4.23 -22.68
N VAL A 26 6.88 -4.83 -21.91
CA VAL A 26 7.22 -5.63 -20.72
C VAL A 26 8.25 -6.73 -20.98
N CYS A 27 8.17 -7.37 -22.15
CA CYS A 27 9.07 -8.46 -22.52
C CYS A 27 10.50 -8.02 -22.85
N ALA A 28 10.75 -6.71 -22.93
CA ALA A 28 12.08 -6.15 -23.12
C ALA A 28 12.73 -5.76 -21.79
N ASP A 29 12.02 -5.87 -20.66
CA ASP A 29 12.54 -5.53 -19.34
C ASP A 29 13.57 -6.58 -18.88
N PRO A 30 14.75 -6.19 -18.37
CA PRO A 30 15.70 -7.12 -17.76
C PRO A 30 15.12 -7.94 -16.61
N VAL A 31 14.10 -7.41 -15.93
CA VAL A 31 13.40 -8.08 -14.83
C VAL A 31 11.99 -8.41 -15.30
N ALA A 32 11.74 -9.69 -15.57
CA ALA A 32 10.39 -10.09 -15.91
C ALA A 32 9.42 -9.77 -14.75
N PRO A 33 8.21 -9.27 -15.02
CA PRO A 33 7.26 -8.93 -13.97
C PRO A 33 6.87 -10.12 -13.11
N HIS A 34 6.40 -9.82 -11.91
CA HIS A 34 6.12 -10.78 -10.86
C HIS A 34 4.90 -10.35 -10.02
N GLY A 35 4.56 -11.16 -9.01
CA GLY A 35 3.33 -10.98 -8.24
C GLY A 35 2.08 -11.37 -9.03
N VAL A 36 0.92 -11.29 -8.40
CA VAL A 36 -0.37 -11.81 -8.92
C VAL A 36 -0.74 -11.22 -10.29
N LEU A 37 -0.51 -9.92 -10.48
CA LEU A 37 -0.80 -9.25 -11.76
C LEU A 37 0.35 -9.37 -12.77
N GLY A 38 1.60 -9.17 -12.32
CA GLY A 38 2.75 -9.11 -13.21
C GLY A 38 2.98 -10.42 -13.98
N GLN A 39 2.74 -11.56 -13.35
CA GLN A 39 2.90 -12.88 -13.99
C GLN A 39 1.99 -13.13 -15.22
N THR A 40 1.00 -12.25 -15.47
CA THR A 40 0.17 -12.25 -16.67
C THR A 40 0.98 -11.80 -17.90
N PHE A 41 2.10 -11.11 -17.70
CA PHE A 41 3.01 -10.62 -18.74
C PHE A 41 4.31 -11.44 -18.76
N ASP A 42 4.18 -12.76 -18.79
CA ASP A 42 5.32 -13.69 -18.85
C ASP A 42 5.85 -13.95 -20.27
N CYS A 43 5.28 -13.27 -21.26
CA CYS A 43 5.78 -13.21 -22.64
C CYS A 43 5.75 -14.54 -23.41
N ASP A 44 5.04 -15.55 -22.91
CA ASP A 44 4.84 -16.83 -23.62
C ASP A 44 3.65 -16.77 -24.61
N GLY A 45 2.82 -15.72 -24.52
CA GLY A 45 1.64 -15.52 -25.36
C GLY A 45 0.49 -16.49 -25.05
N MET A 46 0.55 -17.21 -23.93
CA MET A 46 -0.40 -18.25 -23.55
C MET A 46 -1.18 -17.83 -22.31
N PRO A 47 -2.51 -17.62 -22.41
CA PRO A 47 -3.32 -17.36 -21.23
C PRO A 47 -3.32 -18.59 -20.32
N ARG A 48 -3.25 -18.36 -19.01
CA ARG A 48 -3.43 -19.42 -18.01
C ARG A 48 -4.75 -19.26 -17.29
N HIS A 49 -5.41 -20.39 -17.12
CA HIS A 49 -6.66 -20.47 -16.38
C HIS A 49 -6.40 -21.25 -15.10
N GLY A 50 -6.52 -20.56 -13.98
CA GLY A 50 -6.45 -21.18 -12.67
C GLY A 50 -7.74 -21.92 -12.36
N ARG A 51 -7.68 -22.70 -11.29
CA ARG A 51 -8.87 -23.27 -10.66
C ARG A 51 -9.81 -22.14 -10.28
N LYS A 52 -11.09 -22.35 -10.52
CA LYS A 52 -12.17 -21.42 -10.17
C LYS A 52 -13.00 -22.03 -9.05
N ASP A 53 -13.43 -21.18 -8.13
CA ASP A 53 -14.39 -21.57 -7.11
C ASP A 53 -15.80 -21.70 -7.70
N VAL A 54 -16.57 -22.63 -7.14
CA VAL A 54 -17.99 -22.81 -7.46
C VAL A 54 -18.80 -22.20 -6.33
N TYR A 55 -19.37 -21.01 -6.58
CA TYR A 55 -20.18 -20.28 -5.61
C TYR A 55 -21.68 -20.60 -5.67
N ALA A 56 -22.07 -21.65 -6.40
CA ALA A 56 -23.47 -22.02 -6.59
C ALA A 56 -24.11 -22.66 -5.35
N ILE A 57 -23.30 -23.19 -4.43
CA ILE A 57 -23.72 -23.92 -3.23
C ILE A 57 -23.03 -23.27 -2.01
N LEU A 58 -23.80 -23.05 -0.94
CA LEU A 58 -23.29 -22.57 0.34
C LEU A 58 -22.54 -23.69 1.07
N ASP A 59 -21.73 -23.33 2.06
CA ASP A 59 -21.01 -24.32 2.86
C ASP A 59 -21.95 -25.26 3.65
N ASP A 60 -23.20 -24.84 3.88
CA ASP A 60 -24.26 -25.65 4.51
C ASP A 60 -25.04 -26.57 3.54
N GLY A 61 -24.62 -26.63 2.26
CA GLY A 61 -25.21 -27.49 1.24
C GLY A 61 -26.44 -26.91 0.52
N ARG A 62 -26.95 -25.75 0.93
CA ARG A 62 -28.08 -25.11 0.24
C ARG A 62 -27.61 -24.37 -1.02
N SER A 63 -28.52 -24.19 -1.98
CA SER A 63 -28.23 -23.39 -3.17
C SER A 63 -28.03 -21.92 -2.82
N ALA A 64 -26.97 -21.30 -3.35
CA ALA A 64 -26.76 -19.86 -3.22
C ALA A 64 -27.86 -19.05 -3.91
N ALA A 65 -28.56 -19.63 -4.89
CA ALA A 65 -29.69 -19.02 -5.60
C ALA A 65 -31.02 -19.10 -4.82
N SER A 66 -31.16 -19.99 -3.83
CA SER A 66 -32.38 -20.08 -3.01
C SER A 66 -32.45 -19.02 -1.90
N ARG A 67 -31.50 -18.08 -1.87
CA ARG A 67 -31.44 -17.03 -0.85
C ARG A 67 -32.47 -15.94 -1.12
N ARG A 68 -33.28 -15.63 -0.11
CA ARG A 68 -34.23 -14.50 -0.11
C ARG A 68 -33.68 -13.24 0.58
N SER A 69 -32.55 -13.35 1.27
CA SER A 69 -31.86 -12.27 1.97
C SER A 69 -30.34 -12.51 1.98
N ALA A 70 -29.55 -11.47 2.30
CA ALA A 70 -28.10 -11.59 2.46
C ALA A 70 -27.78 -12.49 3.67
N GLY A 71 -27.14 -13.64 3.41
CA GLY A 71 -26.74 -14.61 4.44
C GLY A 71 -26.10 -15.87 3.84
N GLY A 72 -25.44 -16.66 4.68
CA GLY A 72 -24.76 -17.90 4.32
C GLY A 72 -23.26 -17.74 4.06
N THR A 73 -22.48 -18.75 4.41
CA THR A 73 -21.02 -18.79 4.21
C THR A 73 -20.70 -19.52 2.90
N VAL A 74 -19.75 -18.97 2.13
CA VAL A 74 -19.12 -19.70 1.02
C VAL A 74 -17.62 -19.61 1.21
N THR A 75 -16.96 -20.76 1.29
CA THR A 75 -15.50 -20.83 1.42
C THR A 75 -14.83 -20.76 0.04
N THR A 76 -13.91 -19.81 -0.13
CA THR A 76 -13.07 -19.71 -1.35
C THR A 76 -11.89 -20.67 -1.21
N ARG A 77 -11.85 -21.72 -2.05
CA ARG A 77 -10.89 -22.83 -1.99
C ARG A 77 -9.87 -22.82 -3.12
N ALA A 78 -10.26 -22.34 -4.31
CA ALA A 78 -9.43 -22.47 -5.51
C ALA A 78 -8.27 -21.47 -5.53
N GLN A 79 -8.48 -20.25 -5.03
CA GLN A 79 -7.44 -19.22 -4.83
C GLN A 79 -6.57 -18.95 -6.09
N GLY A 80 -7.09 -19.19 -7.30
CA GLY A 80 -6.36 -19.01 -8.55
C GLY A 80 -5.24 -20.01 -8.81
N GLU A 81 -5.15 -21.11 -8.06
CA GLU A 81 -4.13 -22.15 -8.25
C GLU A 81 -4.05 -22.64 -9.71
N GLY A 82 -2.83 -22.79 -10.23
CA GLY A 82 -2.58 -23.17 -11.62
C GLY A 82 -2.58 -21.99 -12.62
N ALA A 83 -3.18 -20.85 -12.27
CA ALA A 83 -2.85 -19.58 -12.92
C ALA A 83 -1.58 -18.99 -12.29
N LEU A 84 -1.48 -19.01 -10.96
CA LEU A 84 -0.34 -18.51 -10.20
C LEU A 84 0.92 -19.38 -10.39
N GLU A 85 2.10 -18.76 -10.32
CA GLU A 85 3.35 -19.50 -10.08
C GLU A 85 3.34 -19.94 -8.61
N GLY A 86 3.33 -21.24 -8.32
CA GLY A 86 3.16 -21.75 -6.95
C GLY A 86 1.71 -21.71 -6.45
N SER A 87 1.55 -21.45 -5.15
CA SER A 87 0.29 -21.42 -4.41
C SER A 87 -0.02 -20.01 -3.89
N ALA A 88 -1.26 -19.74 -3.45
CA ALA A 88 -1.62 -18.43 -2.90
C ALA A 88 -0.82 -18.07 -1.63
N THR A 89 -0.37 -19.06 -0.84
CA THR A 89 0.46 -18.82 0.34
C THR A 89 1.85 -18.29 0.00
N ASP A 90 2.38 -18.59 -1.19
CA ASP A 90 3.68 -18.11 -1.66
C ASP A 90 3.70 -16.60 -1.98
N TYR A 91 2.52 -15.98 -2.06
CA TYR A 91 2.32 -14.53 -2.27
C TYR A 91 1.91 -13.80 -1.01
N ARG A 92 1.91 -14.46 0.16
CA ARG A 92 1.66 -13.77 1.43
C ARG A 92 2.84 -12.87 1.75
N VAL A 93 2.53 -11.65 2.11
CA VAL A 93 3.47 -10.63 2.54
C VAL A 93 3.26 -10.37 4.04
N GLU A 94 4.33 -9.99 4.73
CA GLU A 94 4.33 -9.80 6.19
C GLU A 94 3.49 -8.58 6.63
N SER A 95 3.49 -7.53 5.81
CA SER A 95 2.78 -6.27 6.06
C SER A 95 2.31 -5.65 4.72
N PRO A 96 1.41 -4.65 4.73
CA PRO A 96 0.83 -4.08 3.50
C PRO A 96 1.84 -3.54 2.46
N PHE A 97 3.07 -3.25 2.87
CA PHE A 97 4.15 -2.74 2.02
C PHE A 97 5.36 -3.67 1.95
N ALA A 98 5.30 -4.85 2.57
CA ALA A 98 6.35 -5.82 2.43
C ALA A 98 6.43 -6.27 0.97
N THR A 99 7.58 -6.05 0.35
CA THR A 99 7.86 -6.49 -1.01
C THR A 99 8.32 -7.93 -1.06
N TYR A 100 8.62 -8.53 0.10
CA TYR A 100 9.16 -9.88 0.19
C TYR A 100 8.05 -10.94 0.19
N PHE A 101 8.15 -11.86 -0.77
CA PHE A 101 7.39 -13.09 -0.90
C PHE A 101 8.18 -14.03 -1.83
N ASN A 102 7.80 -15.31 -1.92
CA ASN A 102 8.63 -16.36 -2.57
C ASN A 102 9.00 -16.08 -4.03
N PHE A 103 8.18 -15.29 -4.75
CA PHE A 103 8.42 -14.91 -6.14
C PHE A 103 8.68 -13.41 -6.33
N SER A 104 9.05 -12.71 -5.25
CA SER A 104 9.42 -11.30 -5.30
C SER A 104 10.63 -11.05 -6.18
N ARG A 105 10.60 -9.95 -6.93
CA ARG A 105 11.71 -9.48 -7.79
C ARG A 105 11.92 -7.98 -7.68
N PHE A 106 11.43 -7.34 -6.62
CA PHE A 106 11.49 -5.88 -6.44
C PHE A 106 12.92 -5.33 -6.52
N ASP A 107 13.89 -6.05 -5.96
CA ASP A 107 15.31 -5.64 -5.94
C ASP A 107 16.19 -6.41 -6.94
N SER A 108 15.57 -7.21 -7.82
CA SER A 108 16.32 -7.95 -8.85
C SER A 108 16.76 -7.00 -9.95
N THR A 109 17.99 -7.17 -10.45
CA THR A 109 18.46 -6.46 -11.65
C THR A 109 18.29 -7.29 -12.93
N LEU A 110 18.11 -8.60 -12.77
CA LEU A 110 17.82 -9.55 -13.86
C LEU A 110 16.92 -10.66 -13.33
N ALA A 111 15.84 -10.96 -14.03
CA ALA A 111 15.01 -12.11 -13.73
C ALA A 111 14.30 -12.63 -14.97
N ARG A 112 14.30 -13.96 -15.13
CA ARG A 112 13.58 -14.61 -16.23
C ARG A 112 12.08 -14.64 -15.96
N PRO A 113 11.23 -14.66 -17.00
CA PRO A 113 9.82 -14.96 -16.83
C PRO A 113 9.61 -16.28 -16.09
N ARG A 114 8.46 -16.40 -15.41
CA ARG A 114 8.06 -17.62 -14.69
C ARG A 114 8.28 -18.88 -15.53
N ARG A 115 8.73 -19.97 -14.91
CA ARG A 115 8.91 -21.23 -15.65
C ARG A 115 7.55 -21.83 -15.97
N ALA A 116 7.29 -22.04 -17.26
CA ALA A 116 6.12 -22.78 -17.69
C ALA A 116 6.19 -24.22 -17.18
N LEU A 117 5.46 -24.56 -16.12
CA LEU A 117 5.14 -25.95 -15.83
C LEU A 117 4.40 -26.54 -17.04
N PRO A 118 4.75 -27.76 -17.49
CA PRO A 118 4.06 -28.40 -18.60
C PRO A 118 2.61 -28.68 -18.19
N LYS A 119 1.68 -28.15 -19.01
CA LYS A 119 0.23 -28.42 -19.06
C LYS A 119 -0.59 -27.89 -17.87
N SER A 120 -1.06 -26.65 -17.99
CA SER A 120 -2.30 -26.25 -17.31
C SER A 120 -3.49 -26.93 -18.00
N LEU A 121 -4.35 -27.56 -17.19
CA LEU A 121 -5.62 -28.15 -17.60
C LEU A 121 -6.43 -27.08 -18.35
N HIS A 122 -6.71 -27.31 -19.65
CA HIS A 122 -7.50 -26.46 -20.55
C HIS A 122 -6.78 -25.26 -21.20
N SER A 123 -5.61 -25.50 -21.79
CA SER A 123 -5.02 -24.56 -22.76
C SER A 123 -5.78 -24.65 -24.10
N ARG A 124 -6.83 -23.84 -24.31
CA ARG A 124 -7.35 -23.60 -25.68
C ARG A 124 -6.45 -22.57 -26.35
N LYS A 125 -5.71 -23.04 -27.36
CA LYS A 125 -4.97 -22.19 -28.29
C LYS A 125 -5.97 -21.21 -28.93
N LEU A 126 -5.79 -19.91 -28.73
CA LEU A 126 -6.57 -18.91 -29.46
C LEU A 126 -6.35 -19.15 -30.96
N THR A 127 -7.40 -19.56 -31.67
CA THR A 127 -7.37 -19.74 -33.12
C THR A 127 -7.15 -18.39 -33.78
N THR A 128 -6.09 -18.36 -34.58
CA THR A 128 -5.70 -17.33 -35.55
C THR A 128 -6.91 -16.69 -36.24
N GLY A 129 -7.30 -15.52 -35.78
CA GLY A 129 -8.33 -14.69 -36.42
C GLY A 129 -8.27 -13.21 -36.07
N SER A 130 -7.58 -12.83 -34.98
CA SER A 130 -7.44 -11.43 -34.58
C SER A 130 -6.04 -11.13 -34.05
N LEU A 131 -5.04 -11.28 -34.92
CA LEU A 131 -3.67 -10.84 -34.66
C LEU A 131 -3.28 -9.83 -35.74
N ARG A 132 -3.56 -8.55 -35.48
CA ARG A 132 -2.73 -7.49 -36.07
C ARG A 132 -1.37 -7.56 -35.38
N LYS A 133 -0.39 -8.08 -36.12
CA LYS A 133 1.07 -7.94 -35.99
C LYS A 133 1.58 -7.64 -34.57
N LEU A 134 1.95 -8.69 -33.84
CA LEU A 134 3.09 -8.64 -32.94
C LEU A 134 4.08 -9.71 -33.39
N THR A 135 5.22 -9.22 -33.84
CA THR A 135 6.34 -9.97 -34.40
C THR A 135 6.85 -10.99 -33.39
N THR A 136 6.84 -12.25 -33.79
CA THR A 136 7.31 -13.41 -33.01
C THR A 136 8.84 -13.39 -32.90
N CYS A 137 9.37 -13.44 -31.67
CA CYS A 137 10.75 -13.89 -31.43
C CYS A 137 10.72 -15.39 -31.18
N SER A 138 11.44 -16.14 -32.02
CA SER A 138 11.60 -17.59 -31.91
C SER A 138 12.83 -17.91 -31.07
N CYS A 139 12.65 -18.64 -29.98
CA CYS A 139 13.75 -19.31 -29.28
C CYS A 139 13.52 -20.82 -29.31
N THR A 140 14.42 -21.50 -30.02
CA THR A 140 14.49 -22.94 -30.17
C THR A 140 15.05 -23.54 -28.88
N SER A 141 14.30 -24.46 -28.26
CA SER A 141 14.72 -25.18 -27.04
C SER A 141 15.74 -26.26 -27.38
N ALA A 142 17.02 -26.01 -27.13
CA ALA A 142 18.06 -27.04 -27.10
C ALA A 142 18.29 -27.50 -25.66
N SER A 143 18.09 -28.79 -25.40
CA SER A 143 18.43 -29.45 -24.13
C SER A 143 19.93 -29.38 -23.89
N THR A 144 20.35 -28.77 -22.78
CA THR A 144 21.75 -28.74 -22.33
C THR A 144 21.89 -29.36 -20.94
N PRO A 145 23.03 -30.01 -20.62
CA PRO A 145 23.24 -30.68 -19.33
C PRO A 145 23.41 -29.67 -18.20
N SER A 146 23.15 -30.12 -16.97
CA SER A 146 23.23 -29.33 -15.74
C SER A 146 24.57 -28.59 -15.60
N PRO A 147 24.58 -27.27 -15.34
CA PRO A 147 25.81 -26.50 -15.18
C PRO A 147 26.44 -26.78 -13.80
N PRO A 148 27.78 -26.68 -13.68
CA PRO A 148 28.47 -26.78 -12.41
C PRO A 148 28.04 -25.63 -11.47
N SER A 149 28.03 -25.91 -10.17
CA SER A 149 27.67 -24.95 -9.12
C SER A 149 28.48 -23.66 -9.25
N LEU A 150 27.76 -22.53 -9.38
CA LEU A 150 28.35 -21.21 -9.47
C LEU A 150 29.08 -20.83 -8.16
N PRO A 151 30.18 -20.08 -8.22
CA PRO A 151 30.80 -19.51 -7.04
C PRO A 151 29.81 -18.58 -6.31
N PRO A 152 29.96 -18.41 -4.98
CA PRO A 152 29.12 -17.49 -4.22
C PRO A 152 29.24 -16.07 -4.81
N PRO A 153 28.12 -15.34 -4.92
CA PRO A 153 28.12 -14.01 -5.52
C PRO A 153 29.04 -13.08 -4.74
N PRO A 154 29.73 -12.14 -5.42
CA PRO A 154 30.49 -11.10 -4.73
C PRO A 154 29.55 -10.35 -3.77
N SER A 155 30.04 -10.07 -2.57
CA SER A 155 29.32 -9.24 -1.60
C SER A 155 28.91 -7.94 -2.27
N LEU A 156 27.61 -7.68 -2.31
CA LEU A 156 27.03 -6.50 -2.92
C LEU A 156 27.62 -5.22 -2.30
N PRO A 157 27.81 -4.14 -3.08
CA PRO A 157 28.05 -2.84 -2.49
C PRO A 157 26.89 -2.48 -1.56
N PRO A 158 27.13 -1.74 -0.47
CA PRO A 158 26.07 -1.30 0.41
C PRO A 158 25.01 -0.56 -0.40
N VAL A 159 23.78 -1.08 -0.36
CA VAL A 159 22.61 -0.42 -0.94
C VAL A 159 22.42 0.88 -0.19
N THR A 160 22.81 2.01 -0.79
CA THR A 160 22.35 3.32 -0.32
C THR A 160 20.85 3.34 -0.55
N PRO A 161 20.03 3.38 0.52
CA PRO A 161 18.60 3.35 0.34
C PRO A 161 18.13 4.65 -0.33
N ARG A 162 17.03 4.59 -1.10
CA ARG A 162 16.41 5.73 -1.79
C ARG A 162 15.97 6.90 -0.87
N TYR A 163 16.18 6.79 0.44
CA TYR A 163 15.79 7.75 1.47
C TYR A 163 16.50 9.12 1.39
N LEU A 164 17.58 9.25 0.61
CA LEU A 164 18.42 10.46 0.61
C LEU A 164 17.97 11.59 -0.34
N SER A 165 16.86 11.46 -1.07
CA SER A 165 16.45 12.44 -2.10
C SER A 165 15.13 13.17 -1.83
N MET A 166 14.44 12.91 -0.71
CA MET A 166 13.20 13.63 -0.41
C MET A 166 13.50 15.04 0.08
N SER A 167 12.89 16.05 -0.55
CA SER A 167 12.94 17.43 -0.07
C SER A 167 11.73 17.67 0.82
N PHE A 168 11.98 17.97 2.09
CA PHE A 168 10.94 18.37 3.04
C PHE A 168 10.84 19.89 3.06
N ALA A 169 9.61 20.38 3.13
CA ALA A 169 9.30 21.81 3.23
C ALA A 169 8.07 22.01 4.13
N GLN A 170 7.85 23.26 4.54
CA GLN A 170 6.63 23.64 5.25
C GLN A 170 5.38 23.25 4.44
N PRO A 171 4.25 22.98 5.11
CA PRO A 171 2.99 22.76 4.42
C PRO A 171 2.64 23.90 3.44
N PRO A 172 1.91 23.61 2.36
CA PRO A 172 1.53 24.62 1.37
C PRO A 172 0.85 25.84 2.00
N GLY A 173 1.10 27.02 1.42
CA GLY A 173 0.47 28.26 1.86
C GLY A 173 -1.06 28.14 1.87
N GLY A 174 -1.67 28.59 2.96
CA GLY A 174 -3.11 28.46 3.19
C GLY A 174 -3.51 27.25 4.03
N THR A 175 -2.58 26.32 4.33
CA THR A 175 -2.82 25.23 5.27
C THR A 175 -3.36 25.77 6.59
N THR A 176 -4.46 25.19 7.07
CA THR A 176 -5.04 25.52 8.38
C THR A 176 -4.78 24.39 9.36
N VAL A 177 -4.67 24.74 10.63
CA VAL A 177 -4.38 23.77 11.71
C VAL A 177 -5.38 23.90 12.85
N SER A 178 -5.74 22.77 13.44
CA SER A 178 -6.68 22.70 14.56
C SER A 178 -6.17 21.71 15.60
N ALA A 179 -6.01 22.17 16.84
CA ALA A 179 -5.60 21.35 17.97
C ALA A 179 -5.97 22.05 19.29
N CYS A 180 -5.96 21.31 20.40
CA CYS A 180 -5.99 21.93 21.73
C CYS A 180 -4.75 22.81 21.94
N THR A 181 -4.86 23.90 22.70
CA THR A 181 -3.73 24.78 23.00
C THR A 181 -3.71 25.10 24.48
N THR A 182 -2.55 24.95 25.11
CA THR A 182 -2.35 25.23 26.54
C THR A 182 -1.07 26.03 26.74
N HIS A 183 -1.03 26.83 27.81
CA HIS A 183 0.13 27.64 28.22
C HIS A 183 0.73 28.55 27.13
N GLY A 184 -0.09 29.02 26.18
CA GLY A 184 0.35 29.96 25.15
C GLY A 184 1.23 29.36 24.05
N ASN A 185 1.19 28.04 23.84
CA ASN A 185 1.88 27.35 22.75
C ASN A 185 0.95 27.19 21.53
N PRO A 186 0.93 28.15 20.58
CA PRO A 186 -0.10 28.20 19.55
C PRO A 186 0.00 27.03 18.58
N VAL A 187 -1.14 26.64 18.00
CA VAL A 187 -1.20 25.55 17.02
C VAL A 187 -0.26 25.74 15.84
N VAL A 188 -0.09 26.99 15.36
CA VAL A 188 0.75 27.26 14.18
C VAL A 188 2.24 27.05 14.39
N SER A 189 2.71 26.98 15.64
CA SER A 189 4.14 26.78 15.96
C SER A 189 4.69 25.41 15.59
N ALA A 190 3.85 24.46 15.17
CA ALA A 190 4.33 23.19 14.64
C ALA A 190 4.49 23.19 13.11
N ILE A 191 4.18 24.29 12.41
CA ILE A 191 4.29 24.40 10.94
C ILE A 191 4.94 25.72 10.49
N ASP A 192 5.56 26.45 11.41
CA ASP A 192 6.10 27.79 11.15
C ASP A 192 7.54 27.76 10.61
N GLY A 193 8.16 26.58 10.50
CA GLY A 193 9.51 26.41 9.99
C GLY A 193 10.58 26.77 11.01
N ASP A 194 10.19 27.00 12.28
CA ASP A 194 11.09 27.24 13.40
C ASP A 194 10.94 26.15 14.46
N ALA A 195 11.80 25.14 14.36
CA ALA A 195 11.90 24.05 15.34
C ALA A 195 12.29 24.50 16.77
N GLY A 196 12.61 25.78 16.98
CA GLY A 196 12.78 26.41 18.29
C GLY A 196 11.46 26.78 18.98
N THR A 197 10.36 26.83 18.25
CA THR A 197 9.01 26.96 18.80
C THR A 197 8.31 25.59 18.84
N ALA A 198 7.17 25.52 19.54
CA ALA A 198 6.38 24.30 19.56
C ALA A 198 4.91 24.60 19.81
N TRP A 199 4.06 23.80 19.19
CA TRP A 199 2.71 23.60 19.67
C TRP A 199 2.73 22.77 20.96
N GLY A 200 1.81 23.04 21.88
CA GLY A 200 1.71 22.33 23.16
C GLY A 200 0.29 22.16 23.67
N CYS A 201 -0.03 20.95 24.13
CA CYS A 201 -1.32 20.62 24.73
C CYS A 201 -1.17 19.75 25.98
N CYS A 202 -1.69 20.23 27.11
CA CYS A 202 -1.70 19.53 28.40
C CYS A 202 -3.06 18.92 28.67
N PHE A 203 -3.10 17.59 28.80
CA PHE A 203 -4.35 16.82 28.90
C PHE A 203 -5.25 17.25 30.06
N HIS A 204 -4.65 17.58 31.21
CA HIS A 204 -5.40 17.99 32.41
C HIS A 204 -6.10 19.34 32.27
N ASP A 205 -5.48 20.30 31.60
CA ASP A 205 -6.03 21.65 31.44
C ASP A 205 -7.29 21.65 30.58
N VAL A 206 -7.35 20.75 29.61
CA VAL A 206 -8.48 20.63 28.66
C VAL A 206 -9.38 19.43 28.93
N GLY A 207 -9.06 18.61 29.95
CA GLY A 207 -9.85 17.44 30.34
C GLY A 207 -9.92 16.34 29.26
N LEU A 208 -8.84 16.15 28.50
CA LEU A 208 -8.82 15.21 27.37
C LEU A 208 -8.01 13.96 27.67
N SER A 209 -8.44 12.81 27.14
CA SER A 209 -7.68 11.55 27.17
C SER A 209 -6.69 11.41 26.03
N GLU A 210 -6.74 12.31 25.04
CA GLU A 210 -5.89 12.32 23.86
C GLU A 210 -5.80 13.73 23.26
N ALA A 211 -4.77 13.97 22.46
CA ALA A 211 -4.51 15.24 21.82
C ALA A 211 -4.45 14.99 20.32
N ASN A 212 -5.27 15.71 19.57
CA ASN A 212 -5.29 15.65 18.13
C ASN A 212 -4.65 16.92 17.56
N TYR A 213 -3.78 16.75 16.57
CA TYR A 213 -3.26 17.84 15.76
C TYR A 213 -3.68 17.60 14.31
N LEU A 214 -4.57 18.45 13.80
CA LEU A 214 -5.19 18.32 12.47
C LEU A 214 -4.63 19.38 11.52
N LEU A 215 -4.11 18.95 10.38
CA LEU A 215 -3.74 19.80 9.24
C LEU A 215 -4.82 19.65 8.17
N ASP A 216 -5.32 20.77 7.64
CA ASP A 216 -6.10 20.84 6.40
C ASP A 216 -5.32 21.66 5.38
N LEU A 217 -4.81 20.96 4.37
CA LEU A 217 -3.98 21.52 3.30
C LEU A 217 -4.76 22.42 2.33
N GLN A 218 -6.08 22.57 2.51
CA GLN A 218 -7.03 23.32 1.65
C GLN A 218 -7.15 22.81 0.21
N SER A 219 -6.35 21.81 -0.17
CA SER A 219 -6.38 21.12 -1.45
C SER A 219 -5.85 19.70 -1.29
N VAL A 220 -6.05 18.86 -2.30
CA VAL A 220 -5.51 17.50 -2.32
C VAL A 220 -4.10 17.53 -2.91
N TYR A 221 -3.12 17.09 -2.14
CA TYR A 221 -1.72 16.94 -2.56
C TYR A 221 -1.31 15.48 -2.55
N TYR A 222 -0.40 15.09 -3.43
CA TYR A 222 0.27 13.80 -3.29
C TYR A 222 1.40 13.96 -2.27
N VAL A 223 1.25 13.34 -1.10
CA VAL A 223 2.22 13.43 0.00
C VAL A 223 3.05 12.16 0.00
N ASN A 224 4.35 12.26 -0.29
CA ASN A 224 5.28 11.14 -0.22
C ASN A 224 5.57 10.77 1.23
N ALA A 225 5.92 11.77 2.04
CA ALA A 225 6.28 11.58 3.43
C ALA A 225 5.99 12.82 4.28
N VAL A 226 5.95 12.61 5.59
CA VAL A 226 5.88 13.65 6.61
C VAL A 226 7.08 13.52 7.51
N ARG A 227 7.73 14.65 7.80
CA ARG A 227 8.76 14.76 8.82
C ARG A 227 8.16 15.43 10.03
N LEU A 228 8.22 14.76 11.19
CA LEU A 228 7.69 15.24 12.45
C LEU A 228 8.82 15.34 13.47
N GLN A 229 9.03 16.51 14.06
CA GLN A 229 9.97 16.70 15.17
C GLN A 229 9.19 16.88 16.47
N ALA A 230 9.28 15.89 17.35
CA ALA A 230 8.52 15.90 18.60
C ALA A 230 9.11 14.95 19.67
N PRO A 231 9.01 15.28 20.96
CA PRO A 231 9.41 14.40 22.06
C PRO A 231 8.31 13.35 22.39
N LEU A 232 7.83 12.57 21.40
CA LEU A 232 6.66 11.69 21.57
C LEU A 232 7.04 10.21 21.67
N ASN A 233 6.53 9.49 22.66
CA ASN A 233 6.78 8.03 22.74
C ASN A 233 5.87 7.21 21.82
N SER A 234 4.71 7.74 21.45
CA SER A 234 3.70 7.07 20.63
C SER A 234 2.70 8.06 20.08
N PHE A 235 2.29 7.86 18.84
CA PHE A 235 1.21 8.58 18.18
C PHE A 235 0.72 7.76 16.98
N ASP A 236 -0.53 7.99 16.59
CA ASP A 236 -1.11 7.46 15.36
C ASP A 236 -1.22 8.57 14.32
N VAL A 237 -1.10 8.22 13.04
CA VAL A 237 -1.28 9.15 11.92
C VAL A 237 -2.47 8.69 11.11
N PHE A 238 -3.36 9.61 10.81
CA PHE A 238 -4.51 9.38 9.94
C PHE A 238 -4.48 10.37 8.78
N VAL A 239 -4.94 9.93 7.63
CA VAL A 239 -5.03 10.75 6.43
C VAL A 239 -6.42 10.64 5.81
N SER A 240 -6.85 11.71 5.12
CA SER A 240 -8.06 11.71 4.31
C SER A 240 -7.91 12.65 3.11
N SER A 241 -8.59 12.33 2.02
CA SER A 241 -8.71 13.19 0.82
C SER A 241 -10.09 13.83 0.68
N GLU A 242 -11.01 13.55 1.60
CA GLU A 242 -12.37 14.09 1.57
C GLU A 242 -12.45 15.49 2.18
N ASP A 243 -13.38 16.32 1.71
CA ASP A 243 -13.52 17.72 2.16
C ASP A 243 -14.14 17.88 3.56
N ASN A 244 -14.87 16.86 4.03
CA ASN A 244 -15.68 16.90 5.26
C ASN A 244 -15.22 15.84 6.26
N VAL A 245 -13.93 15.76 6.54
CA VAL A 245 -13.45 15.02 7.72
C VAL A 245 -13.80 15.86 8.95
N GLY A 246 -14.60 15.27 9.84
CA GLY A 246 -15.12 15.97 11.01
C GLY A 246 -14.06 16.73 11.82
N THR A 247 -14.50 17.80 12.46
CA THR A 247 -13.61 18.66 13.27
C THR A 247 -13.05 17.94 14.49
N TYR A 248 -12.11 18.59 15.17
CA TYR A 248 -11.50 18.16 16.42
C TYR A 248 -12.47 17.56 17.46
N THR A 249 -13.73 18.03 17.49
CA THR A 249 -14.74 17.62 18.48
C THR A 249 -15.69 16.52 18.02
N SER A 250 -15.67 16.13 16.75
CA SER A 250 -16.56 15.09 16.20
C SER A 250 -15.91 14.44 14.98
N PRO A 251 -14.99 13.50 15.17
CA PRO A 251 -14.49 12.71 14.08
C PRO A 251 -15.59 11.72 13.70
N GLU A 252 -16.28 11.93 12.59
CA GLU A 252 -16.84 10.78 11.88
C GLU A 252 -15.63 9.93 11.45
N GLU A 253 -15.32 8.89 12.22
CA GLU A 253 -14.12 8.06 12.02
C GLU A 253 -14.09 7.36 10.66
N ALA A 254 -15.22 7.31 9.95
CA ALA A 254 -15.39 6.55 8.72
C ALA A 254 -14.56 7.05 7.52
N SER A 255 -14.12 8.32 7.50
CA SER A 255 -13.36 8.91 6.39
C SER A 255 -11.85 9.01 6.63
N TRP A 256 -11.37 8.49 7.77
CA TRP A 256 -9.95 8.50 8.14
C TRP A 256 -9.29 7.14 7.85
N GLN A 257 -8.23 7.17 7.05
CA GLN A 257 -7.34 6.01 6.88
C GLN A 257 -6.16 6.14 7.83
N GLN A 258 -5.95 5.16 8.72
CA GLN A 258 -4.75 5.11 9.55
C GLN A 258 -3.54 4.72 8.68
N VAL A 259 -2.46 5.49 8.79
CA VAL A 259 -1.18 5.20 8.15
C VAL A 259 -0.25 4.62 9.21
N GLN A 260 0.38 3.49 8.90
CA GLN A 260 1.31 2.86 9.82
C GLN A 260 2.58 3.71 9.93
N SER A 261 2.83 4.27 11.11
CA SER A 261 4.08 4.94 11.41
C SER A 261 5.17 3.89 11.66
N GLN A 262 6.33 4.06 11.03
CA GLN A 262 7.55 3.40 11.50
C GLN A 262 8.43 4.47 12.15
N PRO A 263 8.69 4.40 13.46
CA PRO A 263 9.65 5.30 14.07
C PRO A 263 11.01 5.01 13.45
N VAL A 264 11.58 6.02 12.79
CA VAL A 264 12.99 5.99 12.40
C VAL A 264 13.72 6.70 13.53
N ASP A 265 14.30 5.94 14.46
CA ASP A 265 15.12 6.51 15.53
C ASP A 265 16.43 7.07 14.95
N ILE A 266 16.43 8.35 14.59
CA ILE A 266 17.64 9.10 14.22
C ILE A 266 18.16 9.76 15.51
N THR A 267 18.65 8.95 16.46
CA THR A 267 19.14 9.48 17.73
C THR A 267 20.48 10.21 17.56
N ASN A 268 20.46 11.53 17.76
CA ASN A 268 21.62 12.33 18.15
C ASN A 268 21.40 12.86 19.59
N GLY A 269 21.32 11.97 20.58
CA GLY A 269 21.48 12.30 22.01
C GLY A 269 20.61 13.41 22.65
N GLY A 270 19.54 13.86 21.99
CA GLY A 270 18.64 14.92 22.48
C GLY A 270 17.21 14.43 22.75
N THR A 271 16.42 15.23 23.47
CA THR A 271 15.01 14.94 23.83
C THR A 271 14.03 15.08 22.66
N ASN A 272 14.47 15.57 21.50
CA ASN A 272 13.62 15.73 20.32
C ASN A 272 13.87 14.58 19.34
N TYR A 273 12.87 13.73 19.17
CA TYR A 273 12.89 12.68 18.16
C TYR A 273 12.46 13.24 16.79
N LEU A 274 13.07 12.71 15.74
CA LEU A 274 12.74 13.03 14.36
C LEU A 274 12.10 11.80 13.71
N TYR A 275 10.83 11.89 13.34
CA TYR A 275 10.07 10.83 12.68
C TYR A 275 9.94 11.14 11.19
N ILE A 276 10.11 10.11 10.36
CA ILE A 276 9.77 10.17 8.93
C ILE A 276 8.67 9.14 8.68
N LEU A 277 7.53 9.61 8.21
CA LEU A 277 6.30 8.84 8.03
C LEU A 277 5.97 8.80 6.54
N TYR A 278 6.02 7.62 5.92
CA TYR A 278 5.70 7.48 4.50
C TYR A 278 4.19 7.38 4.29
N ILE A 279 3.65 8.22 3.42
CA ILE A 279 2.22 8.29 3.11
C ILE A 279 1.98 7.77 1.68
N GLU A 280 2.73 8.28 0.69
CA GLU A 280 2.66 7.90 -0.73
C GLU A 280 1.24 7.85 -1.33
N GLN A 281 0.38 8.79 -0.93
CA GLN A 281 -0.98 8.90 -1.44
C GLN A 281 -1.48 10.35 -1.51
N SER A 282 -2.60 10.53 -2.21
CA SER A 282 -3.31 11.80 -2.28
C SER A 282 -4.03 12.09 -0.96
N VAL A 283 -3.71 13.23 -0.34
CA VAL A 283 -4.18 13.63 0.99
C VAL A 283 -4.54 15.12 0.98
N ARG A 284 -5.64 15.45 1.66
CA ARG A 284 -6.03 16.82 2.00
C ARG A 284 -5.87 17.08 3.50
N HIS A 285 -6.17 16.08 4.32
CA HIS A 285 -6.16 16.19 5.77
C HIS A 285 -5.20 15.19 6.40
N ILE A 286 -4.40 15.65 7.36
CA ILE A 286 -3.48 14.81 8.14
C ILE A 286 -3.81 15.03 9.62
N ARG A 287 -4.02 13.95 10.37
CA ARG A 287 -4.29 13.99 11.81
C ARG A 287 -3.26 13.17 12.56
N PHE A 288 -2.60 13.81 13.51
CA PHE A 288 -1.79 13.14 14.52
C PHE A 288 -2.63 12.96 15.77
N ARG A 289 -2.84 11.71 16.18
CA ARG A 289 -3.54 11.37 17.41
C ARG A 289 -2.52 10.91 18.43
N ILE A 290 -2.43 11.63 19.55
CA ILE A 290 -1.45 11.38 20.59
C ILE A 290 -2.21 10.92 21.85
N PRO A 291 -2.18 9.62 22.18
CA PRO A 291 -2.87 9.09 23.35
C PRO A 291 -2.17 9.53 24.64
N ASN A 292 -2.95 9.80 25.71
CA ASN A 292 -2.38 9.99 27.04
C ASN A 292 -2.00 8.63 27.66
N LEU A 293 -0.84 8.10 27.27
CA LEU A 293 -0.38 6.78 27.72
C LEU A 293 0.07 6.74 29.18
N ALA A 294 0.39 7.88 29.78
CA ALA A 294 0.94 7.91 31.13
C ALA A 294 -0.13 7.78 32.23
N MET A 295 -1.41 8.04 31.93
CA MET A 295 -2.52 8.27 32.90
C MET A 295 -2.19 9.24 34.06
N ASN A 296 -0.99 9.83 34.07
CA ASN A 296 -0.60 10.90 34.95
C ASN A 296 -1.06 12.18 34.27
N TYR A 297 -2.15 12.77 34.79
CA TYR A 297 -2.77 14.00 34.29
C TYR A 297 -1.78 15.17 34.07
N ALA A 298 -0.56 15.12 34.61
CA ALA A 298 0.47 16.14 34.39
C ALA A 298 1.24 16.05 33.04
N SER A 299 0.87 15.18 32.11
CA SER A 299 1.55 15.08 30.81
C SER A 299 1.07 16.14 29.82
N CYS A 300 2.01 16.91 29.29
CA CYS A 300 1.82 17.76 28.12
C CYS A 300 2.49 17.11 26.93
N VAL A 301 1.90 17.28 25.75
CA VAL A 301 2.51 16.88 24.48
C VAL A 301 2.96 18.11 23.73
N GLN A 302 4.03 17.98 22.97
CA GLN A 302 4.57 19.04 22.14
C GLN A 302 4.94 18.51 20.77
N ILE A 303 4.77 19.35 19.74
CA ILE A 303 5.31 19.15 18.40
C ILE A 303 6.04 20.43 18.03
N SER A 304 7.32 20.30 17.70
CA SER A 304 8.17 21.44 17.32
C SER A 304 8.07 21.78 15.85
N GLU A 305 7.98 20.78 14.97
CA GLU A 305 7.95 21.03 13.53
C GLU A 305 7.30 19.88 12.77
N ILE A 306 6.56 20.22 11.71
CA ILE A 306 5.93 19.30 10.76
C ILE A 306 6.23 19.81 9.36
N GLU A 307 6.91 18.97 8.59
CA GLU A 307 7.20 19.24 7.18
C GLU A 307 6.68 18.12 6.29
N LEU A 308 6.38 18.46 5.03
CA LEU A 308 5.85 17.55 4.04
C LEU A 308 6.84 17.40 2.88
N ALA A 309 6.99 16.17 2.40
CA ALA A 309 7.58 15.89 1.09
C ALA A 309 6.43 15.68 0.10
N LEU A 310 6.24 16.64 -0.81
CA LEU A 310 5.18 16.66 -1.81
C LEU A 310 5.75 16.38 -3.21
N SER A 311 4.90 15.88 -4.12
CA SER A 311 5.22 15.68 -5.55
C SER A 311 4.19 16.27 -6.49
#